data_AF-A0A812XZ22-F1
#
_entry.id   AF-A0A812XZ22-F1
#
_cell.length_a   1.000
_cell.length_b   1.000
_cell.length_c   1.000
_cell.angle_alpha   90.00
_cell.angle_beta   90.00
_cell.angle_gamma   90.00
#
_symmetry.space_group_name_H-M   'P 1'
#
loop_
_entity.id
_entity.type
_entity.pdbx_description
1 polymer ?
#
loop_
_entity_poly.entity_id
_entity_poly.type
_entity_poly.pdbx_seq_one_letter_code
_entity_poly.pdbx_strand_id
1 'polypeptide(L)'
;MRIGNREIGINHRPYIIAEIGVNHDGDVERALELTDAAADANADAIKLQFFETDRLMSKAAKLAAYQKNAGETDPIEMLRRLELTIDEMARVVERAHSKNIHAIVTVFSTELVEVAETLPWDAYKTASPDIVNKPLLEALMQTGKPMIVSTGASTMDEVVQAVNWLEPARDRLAVLQCVSSYPAPESAVGGVRALRIQFDLPVGYSDHTRENAQGFWAVIAGASVIEKHFTDDCKRAGPDHAASLHWSQLKNYCENARSGVIERDGYELVIQSPYSADGTETVEDYGDLPDHLFDKLNCEDHGAHGASLAIETPTEKRVLDCEQDVRTVSRQSVVSAQDIPANTTITRDMLTIKRPGTGILACNLESVIGCTTSQSIESDIPIQETDLVQFEPLLASV
;
A
#
# COMPACT_ATOMS: atom_id res chain seq x y z
N MET A 1 10.63 -11.31 9.02
CA MET A 1 9.51 -12.13 8.50
C MET A 1 9.96 -12.91 7.29
N ARG A 2 9.16 -13.88 6.81
CA ARG A 2 9.46 -14.65 5.60
C ARG A 2 8.26 -14.70 4.66
N ILE A 3 8.48 -14.53 3.35
CA ILE A 3 7.50 -14.80 2.29
C ILE A 3 8.08 -15.90 1.38
N GLY A 4 7.37 -17.02 1.26
CA GLY A 4 7.88 -18.20 0.56
C GLY A 4 9.27 -18.60 1.04
N ASN A 5 10.26 -18.55 0.14
CA ASN A 5 11.67 -18.87 0.42
C ASN A 5 12.54 -17.62 0.75
N ARG A 6 11.95 -16.42 0.86
CA ARG A 6 12.67 -15.16 1.06
C ARG A 6 12.53 -14.64 2.48
N GLU A 7 13.66 -14.51 3.17
CA GLU A 7 13.74 -13.75 4.42
C GLU A 7 13.67 -12.25 4.13
N ILE A 8 12.85 -11.55 4.91
CA ILE A 8 12.57 -10.12 4.76
C ILE A 8 12.89 -9.42 6.09
N GLY A 9 13.77 -8.45 5.99
CA GLY A 9 14.17 -7.60 7.10
C GLY A 9 15.43 -6.82 6.77
N ILE A 10 15.84 -5.96 7.70
CA ILE A 10 16.97 -5.04 7.56
C ILE A 10 18.33 -5.75 7.53
N ASN A 11 18.41 -7.07 7.45
CA ASN A 11 19.67 -7.78 7.23
C ASN A 11 19.67 -8.61 5.94
N HIS A 12 18.60 -8.52 5.16
CA HIS A 12 18.43 -9.28 3.93
C HIS A 12 18.37 -8.36 2.71
N ARG A 13 18.58 -8.95 1.53
CA ARG A 13 18.42 -8.28 0.26
C ARG A 13 17.01 -7.68 0.16
N PRO A 14 16.85 -6.41 -0.26
CA PRO A 14 15.54 -5.79 -0.42
C PRO A 14 14.59 -6.65 -1.24
N TYR A 15 13.36 -6.78 -0.75
CA TYR A 15 12.29 -7.53 -1.38
C TYR A 15 11.45 -6.59 -2.24
N ILE A 16 11.38 -6.83 -3.54
CA ILE A 16 10.78 -5.91 -4.50
C ILE A 16 9.47 -6.47 -5.05
N ILE A 17 8.40 -5.70 -4.85
CA ILE A 17 7.05 -5.98 -5.32
C ILE A 17 6.79 -5.13 -6.56
N ALA A 18 6.60 -5.78 -7.71
CA ALA A 18 6.09 -5.16 -8.91
C ALA A 18 4.56 -5.10 -8.82
N GLU A 19 4.02 -3.92 -8.53
CA GLU A 19 2.59 -3.72 -8.39
C GLU A 19 1.95 -3.63 -9.78
N ILE A 20 1.20 -4.68 -10.14
CA ILE A 20 0.33 -4.66 -11.32
C ILE A 20 -0.89 -3.79 -10.99
N GLY A 21 -1.40 -3.90 -9.75
CA GLY A 21 -2.54 -3.12 -9.30
C GLY A 21 -3.74 -3.30 -10.23
N VAL A 22 -4.21 -2.20 -10.80
CA VAL A 22 -5.27 -2.17 -11.82
C VAL A 22 -4.76 -1.81 -13.23
N ASN A 23 -3.44 -1.77 -13.46
CA ASN A 23 -2.85 -1.44 -14.77
C ASN A 23 -3.08 -2.52 -15.85
N HIS A 24 -3.75 -3.62 -15.48
CA HIS A 24 -4.28 -4.60 -16.42
C HIS A 24 -5.58 -4.12 -17.10
N ASP A 25 -6.17 -3.00 -16.67
CA ASP A 25 -7.35 -2.37 -17.30
C ASP A 25 -8.58 -3.31 -17.40
N GLY A 26 -8.72 -4.26 -16.48
CA GLY A 26 -9.75 -5.32 -16.52
C GLY A 26 -9.47 -6.47 -17.48
N ASP A 27 -8.26 -6.56 -18.07
CA ASP A 27 -7.87 -7.61 -19.00
C ASP A 27 -6.84 -8.57 -18.39
N VAL A 28 -7.24 -9.83 -18.21
CA VAL A 28 -6.36 -10.88 -17.66
C VAL A 28 -5.15 -11.20 -18.54
N GLU A 29 -5.26 -11.10 -19.87
CA GLU A 29 -4.11 -11.35 -20.75
C GLU A 29 -3.03 -10.32 -20.52
N ARG A 30 -3.44 -9.08 -20.28
CA ARG A 30 -2.52 -8.01 -19.92
C ARG A 30 -1.90 -8.20 -18.54
N ALA A 31 -2.65 -8.69 -17.56
CA ALA A 31 -2.09 -9.05 -16.26
C ALA A 31 -1.01 -10.15 -16.38
N LEU A 32 -1.19 -11.10 -17.31
CA LEU A 32 -0.19 -12.13 -17.61
C LEU A 32 1.07 -11.55 -18.27
N GLU A 33 0.92 -10.63 -19.22
CA GLU A 33 2.06 -9.93 -19.85
C GLU A 33 2.86 -9.10 -18.84
N LEU A 34 2.16 -8.37 -17.96
CA LEU A 34 2.79 -7.62 -16.88
C LEU A 34 3.53 -8.56 -15.92
N THR A 35 2.96 -9.73 -15.64
CA THR A 35 3.62 -10.74 -14.80
C THR A 35 4.93 -11.25 -15.41
N ASP A 36 4.94 -11.49 -16.72
CA ASP A 36 6.18 -11.85 -17.44
C ASP A 36 7.22 -10.72 -17.34
N ALA A 37 6.80 -9.47 -17.56
CA ALA A 37 7.68 -8.31 -17.49
C ALA A 37 8.26 -8.08 -16.08
N ALA A 38 7.47 -8.33 -15.03
CA ALA A 38 7.96 -8.28 -13.65
C ALA A 38 9.03 -9.34 -13.37
N ALA A 39 8.84 -10.56 -13.88
CA ALA A 39 9.84 -11.63 -13.77
C ALA A 39 11.13 -11.28 -14.54
N ASP A 40 11.01 -10.74 -15.76
CA ASP A 40 12.15 -10.33 -16.58
C ASP A 40 12.93 -9.14 -15.97
N ALA A 41 12.23 -8.26 -15.25
CA ALA A 41 12.82 -7.20 -14.43
C ALA A 41 13.46 -7.72 -13.12
N ASN A 42 13.39 -9.03 -12.86
CA ASN A 42 13.88 -9.68 -11.66
C ASN A 42 13.22 -9.15 -10.38
N ALA A 43 11.92 -8.82 -10.40
CA ALA A 43 11.15 -8.54 -9.20
C ALA A 43 11.03 -9.81 -8.33
N ASP A 44 10.84 -9.65 -7.02
CA ASP A 44 10.67 -10.81 -6.11
C ASP A 44 9.20 -11.26 -6.03
N ALA A 45 8.25 -10.35 -6.34
CA ALA A 45 6.83 -10.65 -6.40
C ALA A 45 6.09 -9.77 -7.41
N ILE A 46 4.95 -10.27 -7.90
CA ILE A 46 3.86 -9.41 -8.40
C ILE A 46 2.85 -9.15 -7.30
N LYS A 47 2.10 -8.06 -7.43
CA LYS A 47 0.93 -7.80 -6.60
C LYS A 47 -0.29 -7.39 -7.42
N LEU A 48 -1.43 -7.95 -7.04
CA LEU A 48 -2.76 -7.70 -7.59
C LEU A 48 -3.68 -7.05 -6.55
N GLN A 49 -4.79 -6.51 -7.02
CA GLN A 49 -5.85 -5.92 -6.19
C GLN A 49 -7.15 -6.71 -6.37
N PHE A 50 -7.65 -7.31 -5.28
CA PHE A 50 -8.89 -8.08 -5.28
C PHE A 50 -10.00 -7.34 -4.54
N PHE A 51 -10.96 -6.88 -5.33
CA PHE A 51 -12.12 -6.15 -4.89
C PHE A 51 -13.35 -6.53 -5.73
N GLU A 52 -14.52 -6.37 -5.13
CA GLU A 52 -15.80 -6.33 -5.81
C GLU A 52 -16.40 -4.95 -5.56
N THR A 53 -16.77 -4.24 -6.63
CA THR A 53 -17.21 -2.84 -6.59
C THR A 53 -18.39 -2.67 -5.64
N ASP A 54 -19.37 -3.56 -5.70
CA ASP A 54 -20.59 -3.48 -4.89
C ASP A 54 -20.32 -3.76 -3.40
N ARG A 55 -19.20 -4.41 -3.06
CA ARG A 55 -18.74 -4.59 -1.67
C ARG A 55 -17.89 -3.43 -1.19
N LEU A 56 -17.14 -2.79 -2.08
CA LEU A 56 -16.22 -1.72 -1.72
C LEU A 56 -16.90 -0.35 -1.64
N MET A 57 -17.92 -0.11 -2.46
CA MET A 57 -18.53 1.21 -2.65
C MET A 57 -19.98 1.23 -2.18
N SER A 58 -20.30 2.22 -1.34
CA SER A 58 -21.70 2.58 -1.03
C SER A 58 -22.27 3.59 -2.02
N LYS A 59 -23.59 3.81 -1.99
CA LYS A 59 -24.26 4.92 -2.71
C LYS A 59 -23.63 6.29 -2.47
N ALA A 60 -22.95 6.50 -1.34
CA ALA A 60 -22.33 7.78 -0.98
C ALA A 60 -20.90 7.95 -1.52
N ALA A 61 -20.35 6.96 -2.23
CA ALA A 61 -18.96 6.97 -2.65
C ALA A 61 -18.64 8.06 -3.69
N LYS A 62 -17.41 8.58 -3.63
CA LYS A 62 -16.92 9.67 -4.48
C LYS A 62 -15.52 9.34 -4.98
N LEU A 63 -15.14 9.92 -6.12
CA LEU A 63 -13.77 9.86 -6.63
C LEU A 63 -12.82 10.71 -5.77
N ALA A 64 -11.62 10.19 -5.53
CA ALA A 64 -10.47 10.97 -5.05
C ALA A 64 -10.00 11.98 -6.10
N ALA A 65 -9.29 13.01 -5.67
CA ALA A 65 -8.76 14.05 -6.55
C ALA A 65 -7.85 13.48 -7.63
N TYR A 66 -6.97 12.53 -7.29
CA TYR A 66 -6.08 11.90 -8.28
C TYR A 66 -6.87 11.13 -9.35
N GLN A 67 -7.96 10.46 -8.98
CA GLN A 67 -8.81 9.72 -9.93
C GLN A 67 -9.55 10.68 -10.88
N LYS A 68 -10.05 11.81 -10.36
CA LYS A 68 -10.64 12.88 -11.20
C LYS A 68 -9.60 13.47 -12.16
N ASN A 69 -8.38 13.68 -11.68
CA ASN A 69 -7.28 14.19 -12.50
C ASN A 69 -6.86 13.19 -13.59
N ALA A 70 -7.05 11.90 -13.36
CA ALA A 70 -6.87 10.84 -14.36
C ALA A 70 -8.02 10.77 -15.39
N GLY A 71 -9.04 11.62 -15.28
CA GLY A 71 -10.15 11.72 -16.23
C GLY A 71 -11.38 10.89 -15.87
N GLU A 72 -11.43 10.29 -14.68
CA GLU A 72 -12.55 9.45 -14.25
C GLU A 72 -13.74 10.30 -13.79
N THR A 73 -14.95 9.82 -14.07
CA THR A 73 -16.21 10.55 -13.81
C THR A 73 -17.12 9.84 -12.82
N ASP A 74 -17.13 8.51 -12.81
CA ASP A 74 -17.94 7.69 -11.91
C ASP A 74 -17.04 6.65 -11.21
N PRO A 75 -16.95 6.66 -9.87
CA PRO A 75 -16.08 5.75 -9.15
C PRO A 75 -16.55 4.28 -9.19
N ILE A 76 -17.85 4.03 -9.33
CA ILE A 76 -18.42 2.68 -9.42
C ILE A 76 -18.15 2.12 -10.82
N GLU A 77 -18.39 2.90 -11.88
CA GLU A 77 -18.12 2.46 -13.26
C GLU A 77 -16.63 2.18 -13.46
N MET A 78 -15.76 3.07 -12.96
CA MET A 78 -14.30 2.90 -13.01
C MET A 78 -13.88 1.59 -12.35
N LEU A 79 -14.29 1.33 -11.09
CA LEU A 79 -13.89 0.11 -10.40
C LEU A 79 -14.43 -1.14 -11.09
N ARG A 80 -15.69 -1.13 -11.51
CA ARG A 80 -16.31 -2.29 -12.17
C ARG A 80 -15.59 -2.68 -13.46
N ARG A 81 -15.07 -1.70 -14.22
CA ARG A 81 -14.24 -1.96 -15.40
C ARG A 81 -12.89 -2.62 -15.06
N LEU A 82 -12.38 -2.40 -13.86
CA LEU A 82 -11.05 -2.83 -13.42
C LEU A 82 -11.08 -4.14 -12.62
N GLU A 83 -12.25 -4.76 -12.46
CA GLU A 83 -12.36 -6.05 -11.76
C GLU A 83 -11.70 -7.17 -12.56
N LEU A 84 -11.04 -8.08 -11.85
CA LEU A 84 -10.71 -9.42 -12.34
C LEU A 84 -11.41 -10.43 -11.44
N THR A 85 -11.95 -11.48 -12.05
CA THR A 85 -12.54 -12.60 -11.33
C THR A 85 -11.46 -13.42 -10.62
N ILE A 86 -11.85 -14.21 -9.61
CA ILE A 86 -10.92 -15.09 -8.91
C ILE A 86 -10.29 -16.14 -9.85
N ASP A 87 -11.03 -16.61 -10.85
CA ASP A 87 -10.53 -17.56 -11.86
C ASP A 87 -9.49 -16.91 -12.78
N GLU A 88 -9.69 -15.64 -13.15
CA GLU A 88 -8.69 -14.87 -13.90
C GLU A 88 -7.43 -14.62 -13.07
N MET A 89 -7.59 -14.26 -11.79
CA MET A 89 -6.46 -14.12 -10.87
C MET A 89 -5.70 -15.44 -10.68
N ALA A 90 -6.39 -16.58 -10.67
CA ALA A 90 -5.76 -17.90 -10.58
C ALA A 90 -4.73 -18.13 -11.71
N ARG A 91 -5.07 -17.69 -12.93
CA ARG A 91 -4.16 -17.77 -14.10
C ARG A 91 -2.91 -16.92 -13.88
N VAL A 92 -3.06 -15.74 -13.28
CA VAL A 92 -1.93 -14.83 -12.99
C VAL A 92 -1.04 -15.39 -11.88
N VAL A 93 -1.64 -15.96 -10.83
CA VAL A 93 -0.90 -16.64 -9.75
C VAL A 93 -0.11 -17.83 -10.29
N GLU A 94 -0.74 -18.68 -11.10
CA GLU A 94 -0.06 -19.81 -11.75
C GLU A 94 1.12 -19.31 -12.62
N ARG A 95 0.92 -18.22 -13.37
CA ARG A 95 1.98 -17.62 -14.17
C ARG A 95 3.14 -17.12 -13.30
N ALA A 96 2.87 -16.38 -12.24
CA ALA A 96 3.89 -15.86 -11.32
C ALA A 96 4.73 -17.00 -10.73
N HIS A 97 4.07 -18.05 -10.23
CA HIS A 97 4.75 -19.22 -9.67
C HIS A 97 5.55 -19.99 -10.71
N SER A 98 5.04 -20.13 -11.95
CA SER A 98 5.80 -20.76 -13.05
C SER A 98 7.08 -20.00 -13.42
N LYS A 99 7.13 -18.69 -13.11
CA LYS A 99 8.28 -17.81 -13.29
C LYS A 99 9.17 -17.71 -12.05
N ASN A 100 8.85 -18.45 -10.98
CA ASN A 100 9.55 -18.43 -9.69
C ASN A 100 9.55 -17.07 -9.00
N ILE A 101 8.49 -16.28 -9.17
CA ILE A 101 8.23 -15.06 -8.38
C ILE A 101 6.96 -15.24 -7.57
N HIS A 102 6.87 -14.58 -6.41
CA HIS A 102 5.72 -14.72 -5.53
C HIS A 102 4.50 -13.95 -6.05
N ALA A 103 3.31 -14.39 -5.63
CA ALA A 103 2.05 -13.72 -5.88
C ALA A 103 1.49 -13.15 -4.57
N ILE A 104 1.29 -11.82 -4.54
CA ILE A 104 0.73 -11.09 -3.40
C ILE A 104 -0.61 -10.49 -3.83
N VAL A 105 -1.56 -10.35 -2.91
CA VAL A 105 -2.84 -9.71 -3.19
C VAL A 105 -3.22 -8.69 -2.12
N THR A 106 -3.67 -7.52 -2.55
CA THR A 106 -4.42 -6.59 -1.69
C THR A 106 -5.90 -6.99 -1.69
N VAL A 107 -6.45 -7.31 -0.53
CA VAL A 107 -7.89 -7.63 -0.37
C VAL A 107 -8.62 -6.43 0.22
N PHE A 108 -9.74 -6.01 -0.39
CA PHE A 108 -10.43 -4.76 -0.02
C PHE A 108 -11.72 -4.94 0.81
N SER A 109 -12.15 -6.16 1.10
CA SER A 109 -13.30 -6.42 1.97
C SER A 109 -13.10 -7.71 2.77
N THR A 110 -13.70 -7.76 3.96
CA THR A 110 -13.58 -8.92 4.87
C THR A 110 -14.16 -10.19 4.25
N GLU A 111 -15.25 -10.07 3.49
CA GLU A 111 -15.92 -11.18 2.81
C GLU A 111 -15.07 -11.80 1.70
N LEU A 112 -14.19 -11.02 1.08
CA LEU A 112 -13.30 -11.50 0.02
C LEU A 112 -12.09 -12.28 0.55
N VAL A 113 -11.83 -12.25 1.86
CA VAL A 113 -10.71 -13.00 2.46
C VAL A 113 -10.90 -14.51 2.26
N GLU A 114 -12.10 -15.04 2.50
CA GLU A 114 -12.39 -16.47 2.31
C GLU A 114 -12.26 -16.88 0.83
N VAL A 115 -12.71 -16.01 -0.08
CA VAL A 115 -12.57 -16.24 -1.53
C VAL A 115 -11.10 -16.19 -1.95
N ALA A 116 -10.31 -15.25 -1.42
CA ALA A 116 -8.89 -15.13 -1.71
C ALA A 116 -8.10 -16.38 -1.27
N GLU A 117 -8.45 -16.99 -0.12
CA GLU A 117 -7.81 -18.21 0.38
C GLU A 117 -7.96 -19.43 -0.54
N THR A 118 -8.83 -19.37 -1.56
CA THR A 118 -8.93 -20.42 -2.58
C THR A 118 -7.72 -20.49 -3.51
N LEU A 119 -6.89 -19.44 -3.56
CA LEU A 119 -5.68 -19.36 -4.37
C LEU A 119 -4.41 -19.41 -3.50
N PRO A 120 -3.28 -19.91 -4.05
CA PRO A 120 -2.05 -20.07 -3.29
C PRO A 120 -1.26 -18.74 -3.17
N TRP A 121 -1.87 -17.68 -2.62
CA TRP A 121 -1.16 -16.43 -2.35
C TRP A 121 0.00 -16.63 -1.36
N ASP A 122 1.11 -15.96 -1.62
CA ASP A 122 2.32 -16.03 -0.80
C ASP A 122 2.27 -15.05 0.39
N ALA A 123 1.52 -13.95 0.24
CA ALA A 123 1.27 -12.97 1.29
C ALA A 123 0.01 -12.14 1.00
N TYR A 124 -0.52 -11.51 2.05
CA TYR A 124 -1.59 -10.53 1.96
C TYR A 124 -1.07 -9.10 2.13
N LYS A 125 -1.70 -8.18 1.41
CA LYS A 125 -1.47 -6.74 1.49
C LYS A 125 -2.77 -6.03 1.91
N THR A 126 -2.67 -4.91 2.60
CA THR A 126 -3.77 -3.94 2.71
C THR A 126 -3.44 -2.62 2.03
N ALA A 127 -4.45 -1.95 1.47
CA ALA A 127 -4.29 -0.58 0.98
C ALA A 127 -4.20 0.39 2.18
N SER A 128 -3.56 1.54 1.97
CA SER A 128 -3.37 2.53 3.05
C SER A 128 -4.66 2.98 3.75
N PRO A 129 -5.78 3.22 3.03
CA PRO A 129 -7.03 3.63 3.69
C PRO A 129 -7.64 2.57 4.61
N ASP A 130 -7.25 1.31 4.46
CA ASP A 130 -7.80 0.19 5.23
C ASP A 130 -7.07 0.00 6.57
N ILE A 131 -6.09 0.85 6.91
CA ILE A 131 -5.36 0.79 8.19
C ILE A 131 -6.29 0.93 9.40
N VAL A 132 -7.44 1.61 9.23
CA VAL A 132 -8.48 1.77 10.25
C VAL A 132 -9.56 0.69 10.16
N ASN A 133 -9.46 -0.26 9.24
CA ASN A 133 -10.40 -1.37 9.09
C ASN A 133 -9.93 -2.58 9.90
N LYS A 134 -10.09 -2.50 11.22
CA LYS A 134 -9.75 -3.59 12.15
C LYS A 134 -10.36 -4.94 11.73
N PRO A 135 -11.66 -5.05 11.36
CA PRO A 135 -12.24 -6.32 10.92
C PRO A 135 -11.52 -6.97 9.73
N LEU A 136 -11.13 -6.19 8.72
CA LEU A 136 -10.35 -6.69 7.59
C LEU A 136 -8.94 -7.11 8.00
N LEU A 137 -8.25 -6.29 8.81
CA LEU A 137 -6.91 -6.59 9.31
C LEU A 137 -6.89 -7.89 10.12
N GLU A 138 -7.87 -8.09 11.02
CA GLU A 138 -7.98 -9.30 11.83
C GLU A 138 -8.33 -10.54 10.98
N ALA A 139 -9.20 -10.40 9.97
CA ALA A 139 -9.53 -11.51 9.07
C ALA A 139 -8.30 -11.96 8.27
N LEU A 140 -7.53 -11.02 7.71
CA LEU A 140 -6.27 -11.33 7.01
C LEU A 140 -5.23 -11.93 7.96
N MET A 141 -5.12 -11.41 9.18
CA MET A 141 -4.25 -11.96 10.22
C MET A 141 -4.56 -13.43 10.50
N GLN A 142 -5.85 -13.80 10.61
CA GLN A 142 -6.30 -15.15 10.95
C GLN A 142 -5.96 -16.21 9.90
N THR A 143 -5.70 -15.82 8.64
CA THR A 143 -5.23 -16.74 7.58
C THR A 143 -3.86 -17.38 7.88
N GLY A 144 -3.08 -16.77 8.78
CA GLY A 144 -1.73 -17.23 9.12
C GLY A 144 -0.66 -16.84 8.09
N LYS A 145 -1.03 -16.24 6.95
CA LYS A 145 -0.08 -15.82 5.91
C LYS A 145 0.69 -14.55 6.32
N PRO A 146 1.89 -14.30 5.75
CA PRO A 146 2.58 -13.03 5.92
C PRO A 146 1.70 -11.86 5.48
N MET A 147 1.81 -10.73 6.18
CA MET A 147 0.96 -9.58 5.97
C MET A 147 1.79 -8.30 5.80
N ILE A 148 1.37 -7.44 4.88
CA ILE A 148 2.05 -6.20 4.54
C ILE A 148 1.03 -5.04 4.59
N VAL A 149 1.18 -4.11 5.52
CA VAL A 149 0.22 -3.00 5.74
C VAL A 149 0.79 -1.68 5.22
N SER A 150 0.07 -0.99 4.33
CA SER A 150 0.48 0.34 3.85
C SER A 150 -0.03 1.41 4.80
N THR A 151 0.70 2.52 4.89
CA THR A 151 0.47 3.56 5.92
C THR A 151 0.29 4.96 5.36
N GLY A 152 0.11 5.12 4.05
CA GLY A 152 -0.22 6.42 3.44
C GLY A 152 -1.50 7.01 4.03
N ALA A 153 -1.62 8.34 3.98
CA ALA A 153 -2.77 9.06 4.50
C ALA A 153 -3.13 8.73 5.97
N SER A 154 -2.12 8.36 6.77
CA SER A 154 -2.29 7.91 8.16
C SER A 154 -1.34 8.64 9.11
N THR A 155 -1.75 8.83 10.36
CA THR A 155 -0.87 9.34 11.42
C THR A 155 -0.03 8.21 12.02
N MET A 156 1.04 8.53 12.77
CA MET A 156 1.79 7.50 13.50
C MET A 156 0.90 6.74 14.50
N ASP A 157 -0.02 7.43 15.18
CA ASP A 157 -0.93 6.80 16.15
C ASP A 157 -1.85 5.75 15.49
N GLU A 158 -2.38 6.04 14.29
CA GLU A 158 -3.17 5.08 13.51
C GLU A 158 -2.33 3.85 13.13
N VAL A 159 -1.05 4.06 12.77
CA VAL A 159 -0.13 2.94 12.47
C VAL A 159 0.16 2.11 13.72
N VAL A 160 0.46 2.75 14.85
CA VAL A 160 0.68 2.06 16.13
C VAL A 160 -0.54 1.25 16.53
N GLN A 161 -1.73 1.82 16.37
CA GLN A 161 -2.98 1.15 16.69
C GLN A 161 -3.23 -0.08 15.79
N ALA A 162 -2.97 0.03 14.49
CA ALA A 162 -3.09 -1.10 13.57
C ALA A 162 -2.08 -2.21 13.88
N VAL A 163 -0.82 -1.86 14.18
CA VAL A 163 0.20 -2.82 14.61
C VAL A 163 -0.21 -3.51 15.92
N ASN A 164 -0.79 -2.78 16.88
CA ASN A 164 -1.28 -3.36 18.13
C ASN A 164 -2.42 -4.37 17.91
N TRP A 165 -3.34 -4.11 16.98
CA TRP A 165 -4.37 -5.10 16.60
C TRP A 165 -3.77 -6.36 15.97
N LEU A 166 -2.60 -6.23 15.34
CA LEU A 166 -1.90 -7.29 14.61
C LEU A 166 -0.74 -7.90 15.40
N GLU A 167 -0.60 -7.58 16.70
CA GLU A 167 0.50 -8.07 17.54
C GLU A 167 0.67 -9.61 17.49
N PRO A 168 -0.41 -10.44 17.44
CA PRO A 168 -0.26 -11.89 17.29
C PRO A 168 0.41 -12.36 15.99
N ALA A 169 0.54 -11.49 14.99
CA ALA A 169 1.18 -11.76 13.70
C ALA A 169 2.45 -10.94 13.47
N ARG A 170 3.01 -10.32 14.52
CA ARG A 170 4.16 -9.42 14.43
C ARG A 170 5.37 -10.03 13.75
N ASP A 171 5.63 -11.32 13.95
CA ASP A 171 6.74 -12.07 13.35
C ASP A 171 6.63 -12.23 11.82
N ARG A 172 5.41 -12.06 11.29
CA ARG A 172 5.07 -12.16 9.87
C ARG A 172 4.45 -10.88 9.30
N LEU A 173 4.65 -9.74 9.95
CA LEU A 173 4.11 -8.42 9.57
C LEU A 173 5.21 -7.50 9.01
N ALA A 174 4.88 -6.77 7.95
CA ALA A 174 5.64 -5.60 7.50
C ALA A 174 4.74 -4.36 7.40
N VAL A 175 5.32 -3.16 7.61
CA VAL A 175 4.64 -1.88 7.41
C VAL A 175 5.35 -1.03 6.38
N LEU A 176 4.60 -0.45 5.44
CA LEU A 176 5.15 0.31 4.32
C LEU A 176 4.78 1.78 4.45
N GLN A 177 5.78 2.65 4.48
CA GLN A 177 5.60 4.09 4.28
C GLN A 177 5.17 4.35 2.84
N CYS A 178 4.20 5.24 2.62
CA CYS A 178 3.86 5.75 1.30
C CYS A 178 3.11 7.08 1.37
N VAL A 179 2.95 7.70 0.20
CA VAL A 179 2.09 8.88 -0.01
C VAL A 179 0.94 8.44 -0.91
N SER A 180 -0.30 8.55 -0.45
CA SER A 180 -1.51 8.12 -1.20
C SER A 180 -1.92 9.16 -2.24
N SER A 181 -1.04 9.43 -3.19
CA SER A 181 -1.28 10.31 -4.33
C SER A 181 -0.55 9.73 -5.55
N TYR A 182 -1.19 9.78 -6.71
CA TYR A 182 -0.76 9.05 -7.91
C TYR A 182 -0.72 10.01 -9.11
N PRO A 183 0.44 10.61 -9.44
CA PRO A 183 1.74 10.45 -8.79
C PRO A 183 1.89 11.24 -7.48
N ALA A 184 2.75 10.75 -6.59
CA ALA A 184 3.12 11.44 -5.37
C ALA A 184 3.99 12.67 -5.69
N PRO A 185 3.66 13.87 -5.17
CA PRO A 185 4.43 15.07 -5.42
C PRO A 185 5.77 15.10 -4.66
N GLU A 186 5.89 14.29 -3.60
CA GLU A 186 7.10 14.13 -2.80
C GLU A 186 7.24 12.66 -2.37
N SER A 187 8.48 12.22 -2.11
CA SER A 187 8.77 10.81 -1.83
C SER A 187 8.54 10.39 -0.39
N ALA A 188 8.44 11.32 0.57
CA ALA A 188 8.22 11.02 2.00
C ALA A 188 9.09 9.89 2.58
N VAL A 189 10.32 9.71 2.08
CA VAL A 189 11.27 8.67 2.53
C VAL A 189 11.60 8.81 4.01
N GLY A 190 11.61 10.03 4.56
CA GLY A 190 11.80 10.26 5.99
C GLY A 190 10.80 9.48 6.87
N GLY A 191 9.60 9.18 6.35
CA GLY A 191 8.62 8.33 7.04
C GLY A 191 9.08 6.87 7.22
N VAL A 192 9.92 6.33 6.32
CA VAL A 192 10.53 5.00 6.46
C VAL A 192 11.37 4.95 7.75
N ARG A 193 12.18 5.98 7.97
CA ARG A 193 13.01 6.10 9.18
C ARG A 193 12.16 6.26 10.44
N ALA A 194 11.07 7.04 10.38
CA ALA A 194 10.14 7.20 11.50
C ALA A 194 9.51 5.85 11.90
N LEU A 195 9.02 5.08 10.93
CA LEU A 195 8.47 3.74 11.17
C LEU A 195 9.51 2.79 11.74
N ARG A 196 10.76 2.83 11.23
CA ARG A 196 11.85 1.98 11.71
C ARG A 196 12.25 2.26 13.16
N ILE A 197 12.21 3.53 13.58
CA ILE A 197 12.47 3.90 14.98
C ILE A 197 11.33 3.40 15.88
N GLN A 198 10.09 3.47 15.40
CA GLN A 198 8.91 3.12 16.17
C GLN A 198 8.72 1.60 16.33
N PHE A 199 9.05 0.82 15.30
CA PHE A 199 8.69 -0.60 15.26
C PHE A 199 9.89 -1.52 15.05
N ASP A 200 9.93 -2.59 15.84
CA ASP A 200 10.81 -3.73 15.65
C ASP A 200 10.13 -4.79 14.77
N LEU A 201 10.00 -4.48 13.47
CA LEU A 201 9.51 -5.36 12.41
C LEU A 201 10.02 -4.84 11.05
N PRO A 202 9.94 -5.63 9.96
CA PRO A 202 10.31 -5.15 8.63
C PRO A 202 9.52 -3.91 8.19
N VAL A 203 10.23 -2.83 7.92
CA VAL A 203 9.66 -1.60 7.35
C VAL A 203 9.99 -1.52 5.87
N GLY A 204 9.07 -1.01 5.07
CA GLY A 204 9.24 -0.83 3.64
C GLY A 204 8.77 0.52 3.13
N TYR A 205 8.75 0.64 1.80
CA TYR A 205 8.31 1.83 1.09
C TYR A 205 7.47 1.44 -0.13
N SER A 206 6.27 1.99 -0.25
CA SER A 206 5.43 1.89 -1.45
C SER A 206 5.47 3.22 -2.19
N ASP A 207 5.97 3.17 -3.41
CA ASP A 207 6.44 4.33 -4.17
C ASP A 207 5.45 4.70 -5.27
N HIS A 208 4.88 5.90 -5.18
CA HIS A 208 3.99 6.46 -6.20
C HIS A 208 4.61 7.68 -6.91
N THR A 209 5.90 7.94 -6.71
CA THR A 209 6.64 8.97 -7.46
C THR A 209 6.87 8.52 -8.90
N ARG A 210 7.38 9.40 -9.77
CA ARG A 210 7.82 9.02 -11.12
C ARG A 210 9.29 8.64 -11.21
N GLU A 211 10.00 8.68 -10.10
CA GLU A 211 11.46 8.62 -10.08
C GLU A 211 11.98 7.18 -9.96
N ASN A 212 13.00 6.85 -10.76
CA ASN A 212 13.58 5.51 -10.74
C ASN A 212 14.52 5.29 -9.54
N ALA A 213 15.19 6.36 -9.08
CA ALA A 213 16.13 6.30 -7.97
C ALA A 213 15.45 6.18 -6.60
N GLN A 214 14.13 6.29 -6.54
CA GLN A 214 13.43 6.43 -5.27
C GLN A 214 13.49 5.16 -4.40
N GLY A 215 13.51 3.99 -5.04
CA GLY A 215 13.73 2.71 -4.36
C GLY A 215 15.10 2.63 -3.67
N PHE A 216 16.16 3.14 -4.32
CA PHE A 216 17.50 3.22 -3.74
C PHE A 216 17.50 4.05 -2.45
N TRP A 217 16.95 5.26 -2.50
CA TRP A 217 16.90 6.14 -1.32
C TRP A 217 16.07 5.57 -0.18
N ALA A 218 14.97 4.88 -0.50
CA ALA A 218 14.17 4.18 0.50
C ALA A 218 14.96 3.06 1.19
N VAL A 219 15.75 2.28 0.45
CA VAL A 219 16.62 1.23 1.02
C VAL A 219 17.70 1.83 1.92
N ILE A 220 18.33 2.94 1.51
CA ILE A 220 19.29 3.69 2.34
C ILE A 220 18.63 4.17 3.65
N ALA A 221 17.36 4.61 3.60
CA ALA A 221 16.59 4.98 4.79
C ALA A 221 16.17 3.79 5.67
N GLY A 222 16.41 2.55 5.23
CA GLY A 222 16.15 1.33 5.97
C GLY A 222 14.93 0.52 5.50
N ALA A 223 14.41 0.79 4.30
CA ALA A 223 13.37 -0.06 3.72
C ALA A 223 13.92 -1.45 3.38
N SER A 224 13.20 -2.49 3.80
CA SER A 224 13.45 -3.90 3.49
C SER A 224 12.51 -4.44 2.42
N VAL A 225 11.39 -3.75 2.19
CA VAL A 225 10.39 -4.04 1.16
C VAL A 225 10.20 -2.79 0.32
N ILE A 226 10.24 -2.93 -1.00
CA ILE A 226 9.96 -1.84 -1.94
C ILE A 226 8.79 -2.27 -2.84
N GLU A 227 7.80 -1.41 -3.00
CA GLU A 227 6.65 -1.62 -3.89
C GLU A 227 6.57 -0.50 -4.92
N LYS A 228 6.41 -0.85 -6.20
CA LYS A 228 6.34 0.12 -7.31
C LYS A 228 5.36 -0.32 -8.38
N HIS A 229 4.44 0.57 -8.75
CA HIS A 229 3.57 0.35 -9.90
C HIS A 229 4.37 0.38 -11.21
N PHE A 230 3.99 -0.46 -12.15
CA PHE A 230 4.55 -0.45 -13.50
C PHE A 230 3.49 -0.78 -14.56
N THR A 231 3.77 -0.41 -15.81
CA THR A 231 2.89 -0.58 -16.95
C THR A 231 3.69 -0.66 -18.26
N ASP A 232 3.03 -1.00 -19.36
CA ASP A 232 3.60 -0.95 -20.72
C ASP A 232 3.53 0.45 -21.34
N ASP A 233 2.63 1.32 -20.87
CA ASP A 233 2.53 2.72 -21.31
C ASP A 233 1.94 3.62 -20.21
N CYS A 234 2.79 4.50 -19.67
CA CYS A 234 2.44 5.45 -18.62
C CYS A 234 1.42 6.53 -19.04
N LYS A 235 1.07 6.61 -20.34
CA LYS A 235 0.10 7.57 -20.88
C LYS A 235 -1.30 6.99 -21.06
N ARG A 236 -1.50 5.70 -20.79
CA ARG A 236 -2.83 5.08 -20.86
C ARG A 236 -3.79 5.74 -19.88
N ALA A 237 -5.07 5.71 -20.25
CA ALA A 237 -6.15 6.13 -19.36
C ALA A 237 -6.28 5.11 -18.22
N GLY A 238 -6.57 5.61 -17.03
CA GLY A 238 -6.69 4.80 -15.82
C GLY A 238 -6.01 5.49 -14.64
N PRO A 239 -6.35 5.09 -13.40
CA PRO A 239 -5.95 5.83 -12.21
C PRO A 239 -4.45 5.78 -11.92
N ASP A 240 -3.77 4.70 -12.30
CA ASP A 240 -2.43 4.38 -11.79
C ASP A 240 -1.31 4.46 -12.86
N HIS A 241 -1.65 4.42 -14.17
CA HIS A 241 -0.66 4.42 -15.26
C HIS A 241 0.30 5.62 -15.18
N ALA A 242 -0.21 6.80 -14.83
CA ALA A 242 0.57 8.03 -14.77
C ALA A 242 1.60 8.09 -13.62
N ALA A 243 1.43 7.26 -12.60
CA ALA A 243 2.37 7.09 -11.47
C ALA A 243 3.28 5.86 -11.65
N SER A 244 2.99 5.02 -12.64
CA SER A 244 3.69 3.77 -12.91
C SER A 244 4.99 4.00 -13.66
N LEU A 245 5.98 3.13 -13.45
CA LEU A 245 7.13 3.03 -14.33
C LEU A 245 6.76 2.31 -15.63
N HIS A 246 7.41 2.67 -16.73
CA HIS A 246 7.39 1.80 -17.90
C HIS A 246 8.14 0.50 -17.58
N TRP A 247 7.68 -0.64 -18.08
CA TRP A 247 8.26 -1.96 -17.77
C TRP A 247 9.77 -2.07 -18.00
N SER A 248 10.33 -1.30 -18.94
CA SER A 248 11.77 -1.27 -19.23
C SER A 248 12.57 -0.56 -18.15
N GLN A 249 11.92 0.35 -17.40
CA GLN A 249 12.50 1.06 -16.27
C GLN A 249 12.39 0.25 -14.98
N LEU A 250 11.46 -0.71 -14.89
CA LEU A 250 11.28 -1.54 -13.70
C LEU A 250 12.56 -2.35 -13.40
N LYS A 251 13.26 -2.83 -14.42
CA LYS A 251 14.53 -3.53 -14.24
C LYS A 251 15.57 -2.64 -13.55
N ASN A 252 15.78 -1.43 -14.07
CA ASN A 252 16.70 -0.46 -13.47
C ASN A 252 16.27 -0.10 -12.05
N TYR A 253 14.97 0.01 -11.79
CA TYR A 253 14.44 0.27 -10.44
C TYR A 253 14.81 -0.86 -9.48
N CYS A 254 14.68 -2.12 -9.93
CA CYS A 254 15.04 -3.28 -9.14
C CYS A 254 16.54 -3.34 -8.85
N GLU A 255 17.37 -3.04 -9.85
CA GLU A 255 18.83 -2.99 -9.73
C GLU A 255 19.26 -1.86 -8.79
N ASN A 256 18.73 -0.65 -8.96
CA ASN A 256 19.00 0.50 -8.11
C ASN A 256 18.58 0.27 -6.65
N ALA A 257 17.38 -0.27 -6.39
CA ALA A 257 16.98 -0.59 -5.02
C ALA A 257 17.93 -1.60 -4.36
N ARG A 258 18.53 -2.51 -5.13
CA ARG A 258 19.47 -3.52 -4.60
C ARG A 258 20.90 -3.03 -4.52
N SER A 259 21.30 -2.03 -5.30
CA SER A 259 22.61 -1.38 -5.16
C SER A 259 22.68 -0.48 -3.92
N GLY A 260 21.54 0.01 -3.42
CA GLY A 260 21.44 0.72 -2.14
C GLY A 260 21.73 -0.12 -0.90
N VAL A 261 22.15 -1.38 -1.06
CA VAL A 261 22.59 -2.23 0.04
C VAL A 261 23.98 -1.79 0.48
N ILE A 262 24.03 -0.96 1.52
CA ILE A 262 25.20 -0.81 2.39
C ILE A 262 25.54 -2.21 2.93
N GLU A 263 26.79 -2.58 2.81
CA GLU A 263 27.32 -3.91 3.15
C GLU A 263 26.86 -4.41 4.51
N ARG A 264 26.40 -5.67 4.52
CA ARG A 264 26.09 -6.42 5.74
C ARG A 264 26.98 -7.66 5.69
N ASP A 265 27.87 -7.77 6.67
CA ASP A 265 28.96 -8.76 6.81
C ASP A 265 30.29 -8.48 6.06
N GLY A 266 30.97 -7.39 6.43
CA GLY A 266 32.44 -7.40 6.57
C GLY A 266 33.33 -7.18 5.34
N TYR A 267 32.88 -6.46 4.31
CA TYR A 267 33.74 -5.92 3.24
C TYR A 267 33.56 -4.40 3.11
N GLU A 268 34.16 -3.77 2.09
CA GLU A 268 34.37 -2.32 1.89
C GLU A 268 33.38 -1.68 0.88
N LEU A 269 32.83 -0.53 1.25
CA LEU A 269 31.70 0.16 0.60
C LEU A 269 32.02 0.53 -0.86
N VAL A 270 31.16 0.15 -1.82
CA VAL A 270 31.15 0.74 -3.16
C VAL A 270 29.81 1.41 -3.41
N ILE A 271 29.72 2.72 -3.15
CA ILE A 271 28.58 3.53 -3.59
C ILE A 271 28.65 3.64 -5.11
N GLN A 272 27.82 2.89 -5.82
CA GLN A 272 27.56 3.18 -7.22
C GLN A 272 26.34 4.10 -7.29
N SER A 273 26.52 5.29 -7.86
CA SER A 273 25.42 6.21 -8.18
C SER A 273 24.30 5.45 -8.91
N PRO A 274 23.01 5.74 -8.63
CA PRO A 274 21.92 5.10 -9.36
C PRO A 274 22.11 5.31 -10.87
N TYR A 275 21.81 4.28 -11.67
CA TYR A 275 21.83 4.42 -13.12
C TYR A 275 20.84 5.51 -13.54
N SER A 276 21.28 6.45 -14.35
CA SER A 276 20.39 7.43 -14.98
C SER A 276 19.37 6.72 -15.88
N ALA A 277 18.24 7.37 -16.15
CA ALA A 277 17.16 6.80 -16.95
C ALA A 277 17.58 6.39 -18.39
N ASP A 278 18.74 6.86 -18.87
CA ASP A 278 19.34 6.54 -20.17
C ASP A 278 20.43 5.46 -20.12
N GLY A 279 20.70 4.86 -18.94
CA GLY A 279 21.67 3.78 -18.77
C GLY A 279 23.14 4.20 -18.78
N THR A 280 23.44 5.49 -18.57
CA THR A 280 24.82 5.97 -18.44
C THR A 280 25.31 5.87 -16.99
N GLU A 281 26.45 5.21 -16.78
CA GLU A 281 27.11 5.10 -15.47
C GLU A 281 27.64 6.47 -15.01
N THR A 282 27.38 6.85 -13.76
CA THR A 282 28.15 7.89 -13.06
C THR A 282 28.88 7.21 -11.91
N VAL A 283 30.11 6.75 -12.15
CA VAL A 283 30.93 6.17 -11.08
C VAL A 283 31.69 7.29 -10.38
N GLU A 284 31.33 7.58 -9.13
CA GLU A 284 32.19 8.32 -8.21
C GLU A 284 32.59 7.39 -7.05
N ASP A 285 33.89 7.25 -6.83
CA ASP A 285 34.51 6.40 -5.82
C ASP A 285 34.54 7.14 -4.47
N TYR A 286 33.71 6.68 -3.53
CA TYR A 286 33.67 7.16 -2.15
C TYR A 286 34.31 6.09 -1.26
N GLY A 287 35.66 6.09 -1.15
CA GLY A 287 36.45 5.09 -0.41
C GLY A 287 36.09 4.94 1.09
N ASP A 288 36.95 4.26 1.87
CA ASP A 288 36.74 3.94 3.31
C ASP A 288 36.11 5.08 4.17
N LEU A 289 34.92 4.84 4.73
CA LEU A 289 34.13 5.88 5.43
C LEU A 289 33.75 5.51 6.90
N PRO A 290 34.14 6.33 7.90
CA PRO A 290 33.73 6.20 9.30
C PRO A 290 32.39 6.89 9.63
N ASP A 291 31.89 6.70 10.86
CA ASP A 291 30.60 7.12 11.48
C ASP A 291 30.11 8.58 11.26
N HIS A 292 30.87 9.42 10.56
CA HIS A 292 30.56 10.82 10.26
C HIS A 292 29.96 11.06 8.87
N LEU A 293 29.49 9.99 8.20
CA LEU A 293 28.94 10.05 6.84
C LEU A 293 27.72 10.98 6.71
N PHE A 294 26.98 11.20 7.80
CA PHE A 294 25.80 12.06 7.81
C PHE A 294 26.12 13.56 7.70
N ASP A 295 27.34 13.99 8.03
CA ASP A 295 27.70 15.42 8.04
C ASP A 295 28.33 15.90 6.72
N LYS A 296 28.65 15.00 5.78
CA LYS A 296 29.44 15.31 4.56
C LYS A 296 28.68 15.25 3.23
N LEU A 297 27.39 14.92 3.20
CA LEU A 297 26.59 14.85 1.96
C LEU A 297 26.11 16.22 1.43
N ASN A 298 26.71 17.32 1.91
CA ASN A 298 26.51 18.69 1.41
C ASN A 298 27.56 19.05 0.35
N CYS A 299 27.55 18.37 -0.80
CA CYS A 299 28.42 18.73 -1.93
C CYS A 299 27.59 19.01 -3.18
N GLU A 300 27.81 20.19 -3.75
CA GLU A 300 27.14 20.76 -4.91
C GLU A 300 27.56 20.01 -6.19
N ASP A 301 26.85 18.92 -6.55
CA ASP A 301 26.74 18.50 -7.94
C ASP A 301 25.53 17.58 -8.14
N HIS A 302 25.03 17.53 -9.38
CA HIS A 302 23.66 17.18 -9.78
C HIS A 302 23.11 15.76 -9.45
N GLY A 303 23.75 14.99 -8.56
CA GLY A 303 23.22 13.76 -7.96
C GLY A 303 23.03 13.83 -6.43
N ALA A 304 23.59 14.84 -5.76
CA ALA A 304 23.60 14.98 -4.29
C ALA A 304 22.32 15.56 -3.69
N HIS A 305 21.39 16.09 -4.51
CA HIS A 305 20.10 16.57 -4.01
C HIS A 305 19.26 15.45 -3.38
N GLY A 306 19.39 14.19 -3.81
CA GLY A 306 18.65 13.06 -3.23
C GLY A 306 19.19 12.60 -1.86
N ALA A 307 20.50 12.70 -1.65
CA ALA A 307 21.15 12.30 -0.39
C ALA A 307 20.94 13.33 0.72
N SER A 308 21.08 14.63 0.40
CA SER A 308 20.75 15.73 1.31
C SER A 308 19.26 15.71 1.66
N LEU A 309 18.36 15.44 0.69
CA LEU A 309 16.93 15.24 0.99
C LEU A 309 16.73 14.06 1.96
N ALA A 310 17.27 12.87 1.71
CA ALA A 310 17.01 11.69 2.56
C ALA A 310 17.49 11.87 4.02
N ILE A 311 18.53 12.67 4.23
CA ILE A 311 19.14 12.91 5.54
C ILE A 311 18.48 14.09 6.27
N GLU A 312 18.08 15.14 5.54
CA GLU A 312 17.40 16.32 6.10
C GLU A 312 15.87 16.18 6.11
N THR A 313 15.30 15.15 5.47
CA THR A 313 13.85 14.91 5.49
C THR A 313 13.42 14.73 6.95
N PRO A 314 12.40 15.46 7.41
CA PRO A 314 11.82 15.26 8.72
C PRO A 314 11.57 13.76 8.95
N THR A 315 12.14 13.23 10.04
CA THR A 315 11.88 11.85 10.47
C THR A 315 10.50 11.82 11.13
N GLU A 316 9.47 12.03 10.32
CA GLU A 316 8.10 12.15 10.79
C GLU A 316 7.17 11.37 9.87
N LYS A 317 6.27 10.61 10.49
CA LYS A 317 5.08 10.08 9.82
C LYS A 317 3.95 11.08 10.00
N ARG A 318 3.55 11.73 8.91
CA ARG A 318 2.42 12.66 8.89
C ARG A 318 1.50 12.37 7.70
N VAL A 319 0.32 12.99 7.74
CA VAL A 319 -0.60 13.06 6.60
C VAL A 319 -0.26 14.32 5.81
N LEU A 320 -0.03 14.18 4.51
CA LEU A 320 0.23 15.32 3.63
C LEU A 320 -1.08 15.97 3.15
N ASP A 321 -1.01 17.23 2.76
CA ASP A 321 -2.17 17.97 2.24
C ASP A 321 -2.80 17.28 1.02
N CYS A 322 -1.97 16.67 0.16
CA CYS A 322 -2.41 15.92 -1.01
C CYS A 322 -3.10 14.58 -0.69
N GLU A 323 -3.15 14.18 0.58
CA GLU A 323 -3.76 12.91 1.03
C GLU A 323 -5.06 13.12 1.83
N GLN A 324 -5.41 14.37 2.16
CA GLN A 324 -6.56 14.65 3.03
C GLN A 324 -7.89 14.18 2.41
N ASP A 325 -8.04 14.35 1.10
CA ASP A 325 -9.21 13.88 0.37
C ASP A 325 -9.27 12.34 0.33
N VAL A 326 -8.13 11.66 0.20
CA VAL A 326 -8.04 10.19 0.24
C VAL A 326 -8.57 9.63 1.55
N ARG A 327 -8.30 10.28 2.68
CA ARG A 327 -8.88 9.88 3.98
C ARG A 327 -10.40 9.92 3.94
N THR A 328 -10.95 10.95 3.31
CA THR A 328 -12.40 11.17 3.23
C THR A 328 -13.06 10.17 2.29
N VAL A 329 -12.48 9.93 1.10
CA VAL A 329 -13.15 9.19 0.03
C VAL A 329 -12.80 7.70 -0.01
N SER A 330 -11.60 7.32 0.45
CA SER A 330 -11.07 5.96 0.27
C SER A 330 -11.03 5.14 1.55
N ARG A 331 -11.10 5.75 2.75
CA ARG A 331 -11.29 4.99 3.98
C ARG A 331 -12.67 4.35 3.98
N GLN A 332 -12.83 3.29 4.77
CA GLN A 332 -14.10 2.61 4.91
C GLN A 332 -14.76 2.98 6.25
N SER A 333 -16.08 3.14 6.20
CA SER A 333 -16.94 3.39 7.35
C SER A 333 -17.83 2.17 7.62
N VAL A 334 -18.40 2.11 8.81
CA VAL A 334 -19.57 1.27 9.09
C VAL A 334 -20.75 1.78 8.25
N VAL A 335 -21.36 0.89 7.48
CA VAL A 335 -22.42 1.20 6.52
C VAL A 335 -23.64 0.31 6.82
N SER A 336 -24.83 0.87 6.66
CA SER A 336 -26.08 0.12 6.75
C SER A 336 -26.21 -0.88 5.60
N ALA A 337 -26.38 -2.17 5.90
CA ALA A 337 -26.62 -3.20 4.88
C ALA A 337 -28.07 -3.23 4.38
N GLN A 338 -28.99 -2.65 5.17
CA GLN A 338 -30.42 -2.57 4.90
C GLN A 338 -31.01 -1.31 5.55
N ASP A 339 -32.27 -0.98 5.26
CA ASP A 339 -32.96 0.11 5.94
C ASP A 339 -33.12 -0.22 7.44
N ILE A 340 -32.75 0.72 8.31
CA ILE A 340 -32.82 0.55 9.77
C ILE A 340 -33.79 1.60 10.33
N PRO A 341 -34.97 1.22 10.85
CA PRO A 341 -35.92 2.17 11.42
C PRO A 341 -35.39 2.90 12.66
N ALA A 342 -35.94 4.09 12.97
CA ALA A 342 -35.69 4.77 14.24
C ALA A 342 -36.06 3.91 15.46
N ASN A 343 -35.34 4.07 16.57
CA ASN A 343 -35.51 3.31 17.81
C ASN A 343 -35.27 1.79 17.65
N THR A 344 -34.42 1.39 16.70
CA THR A 344 -34.03 0.00 16.47
C THR A 344 -32.70 -0.29 17.14
N THR A 345 -32.58 -1.43 17.82
CA THR A 345 -31.29 -1.95 18.29
C THR A 345 -30.54 -2.57 17.11
N ILE A 346 -29.35 -2.06 16.81
CA ILE A 346 -28.53 -2.50 15.69
C ILE A 346 -27.95 -3.89 15.96
N THR A 347 -28.09 -4.79 15.00
CA THR A 347 -27.47 -6.13 15.00
C THR A 347 -26.38 -6.23 13.92
N ARG A 348 -25.50 -7.23 14.03
CA ARG A 348 -24.35 -7.40 13.11
C ARG A 348 -24.77 -7.52 11.64
N ASP A 349 -25.86 -8.22 11.37
CA ASP A 349 -26.41 -8.46 10.02
C ASP A 349 -26.97 -7.20 9.36
N MET A 350 -27.23 -6.14 10.14
CA MET A 350 -27.63 -4.84 9.62
C MET A 350 -26.45 -4.00 9.13
N LEU A 351 -25.20 -4.45 9.36
CA LEU A 351 -23.99 -3.67 9.16
C LEU A 351 -23.05 -4.32 8.14
N THR A 352 -22.44 -3.48 7.31
CA THR A 352 -21.32 -3.82 6.44
C THR A 352 -20.25 -2.71 6.54
N ILE A 353 -19.17 -2.83 5.78
CA ILE A 353 -18.07 -1.86 5.75
C ILE A 353 -17.81 -1.49 4.30
N LYS A 354 -18.00 -0.22 3.95
CA LYS A 354 -17.72 0.30 2.60
C LYS A 354 -17.14 1.71 2.64
N ARG A 355 -16.64 2.17 1.50
CA ARG A 355 -16.31 3.58 1.27
C ARG A 355 -17.59 4.42 1.13
N PRO A 356 -17.56 5.73 1.43
CA PRO A 356 -16.40 6.53 1.83
C PRO A 356 -16.16 6.54 3.35
N GLY A 357 -15.11 7.24 3.79
CA GLY A 357 -14.69 7.40 5.19
C GLY A 357 -15.39 8.53 5.93
N THR A 358 -16.64 8.84 5.55
CA THR A 358 -17.41 9.98 6.09
C THR A 358 -18.38 9.59 7.21
N GLY A 359 -18.37 8.33 7.64
CA GLY A 359 -19.17 7.86 8.77
C GLY A 359 -18.28 7.36 9.91
N ILE A 360 -18.89 6.60 10.82
CA ILE A 360 -18.18 5.90 11.89
C ILE A 360 -17.09 5.00 11.28
N LEU A 361 -15.83 5.15 11.71
CA LEU A 361 -14.70 4.36 11.20
C LEU A 361 -14.94 2.85 11.31
N ALA A 362 -14.48 2.09 10.31
CA ALA A 362 -14.63 0.64 10.25
C ALA A 362 -14.17 -0.12 11.51
N CYS A 363 -13.11 0.34 12.19
CA CYS A 363 -12.65 -0.25 13.46
C CYS A 363 -13.67 -0.19 14.60
N ASN A 364 -14.65 0.70 14.53
CA ASN A 364 -15.71 0.84 15.54
C ASN A 364 -16.94 -0.03 15.24
N LEU A 365 -16.89 -0.91 14.24
CA LEU A 365 -18.01 -1.79 13.87
C LEU A 365 -18.64 -2.48 15.09
N GLU A 366 -17.82 -3.10 15.95
CA GLU A 366 -18.31 -3.79 17.15
C GLU A 366 -18.93 -2.83 18.17
N SER A 367 -18.47 -1.58 18.25
CA SER A 367 -19.04 -0.55 19.12
C SER A 367 -20.41 -0.06 18.64
N VAL A 368 -20.76 -0.26 17.36
CA VAL A 368 -22.08 0.10 16.81
C VAL A 368 -23.13 -1.00 17.10
N ILE A 369 -22.69 -2.24 17.29
CA ILE A 369 -23.60 -3.36 17.57
C ILE A 369 -24.20 -3.17 18.97
N GLY A 370 -25.53 -3.27 19.06
CA GLY A 370 -26.27 -3.03 20.30
C GLY A 370 -26.63 -1.57 20.56
N CYS A 371 -26.08 -0.61 19.81
CA CYS A 371 -26.56 0.77 19.83
C CYS A 371 -28.02 0.86 19.37
N THR A 372 -28.75 1.85 19.88
CA THR A 372 -30.11 2.15 19.43
C THR A 372 -30.08 3.35 18.49
N THR A 373 -30.77 3.24 17.36
CA THR A 373 -30.88 4.34 16.39
C THR A 373 -31.75 5.50 16.92
N SER A 374 -31.28 6.72 16.77
CA SER A 374 -32.03 7.95 17.11
C SER A 374 -33.02 8.34 16.00
N GLN A 375 -32.74 7.91 14.76
CA GLN A 375 -33.53 8.17 13.56
C GLN A 375 -33.46 6.98 12.60
N SER A 376 -34.28 7.00 11.55
CA SER A 376 -34.21 5.97 10.50
C SER A 376 -32.97 6.20 9.63
N ILE A 377 -32.30 5.12 9.25
CA ILE A 377 -31.10 5.09 8.41
C ILE A 377 -31.47 4.35 7.12
N GLU A 378 -31.21 4.95 5.95
CA GLU A 378 -31.40 4.28 4.65
C GLU A 378 -30.39 3.13 4.50
N SER A 379 -30.69 2.15 3.67
CA SER A 379 -29.74 1.14 3.20
C SER A 379 -28.60 1.74 2.37
N ASP A 380 -27.41 1.16 2.57
CA ASP A 380 -26.18 1.43 1.81
C ASP A 380 -25.66 2.87 1.96
N ILE A 381 -25.70 3.41 3.18
CA ILE A 381 -25.08 4.70 3.54
C ILE A 381 -24.18 4.57 4.78
N PRO A 382 -23.11 5.38 4.89
CA PRO A 382 -22.29 5.44 6.10
C PRO A 382 -23.10 5.89 7.32
N ILE A 383 -23.06 5.09 8.39
CA ILE A 383 -23.71 5.42 9.67
C ILE A 383 -22.94 6.55 10.34
N GLN A 384 -23.68 7.55 10.81
CA GLN A 384 -23.17 8.71 11.53
C GLN A 384 -23.32 8.52 13.05
N GLU A 385 -22.46 9.15 13.83
CA GLU A 385 -22.61 9.15 15.30
C GLU A 385 -23.95 9.75 15.73
N THR A 386 -24.44 10.75 15.00
CA THR A 386 -25.76 11.38 15.24
C THR A 386 -26.94 10.45 14.99
N ASP A 387 -26.73 9.35 14.27
CA ASP A 387 -27.77 8.34 14.02
C ASP A 387 -27.99 7.44 15.25
N LEU A 388 -27.15 7.54 16.28
CA LEU A 388 -27.16 6.69 17.46
C LEU A 388 -27.53 7.51 18.71
N VAL A 389 -28.33 6.92 19.61
CA VAL A 389 -28.72 7.56 20.87
C VAL A 389 -27.52 7.73 21.82
N GLN A 390 -26.63 6.75 21.84
CA GLN A 390 -25.36 6.74 22.57
C GLN A 390 -24.34 5.92 21.78
N PHE A 391 -23.12 6.44 21.66
CA PHE A 391 -22.02 5.77 20.97
C PHE A 391 -20.69 6.20 21.61
N GLU A 392 -19.85 5.22 21.93
CA GLU A 392 -18.50 5.44 22.42
C GLU A 392 -17.52 4.73 21.45
N PRO A 393 -16.74 5.49 20.67
CA PRO A 393 -15.84 4.89 19.69
C PRO A 393 -14.60 4.28 20.35
N LEU A 394 -14.06 3.22 19.73
CA LEU A 394 -12.70 2.72 19.99
C LEU A 394 -11.65 3.72 19.48
N LEU A 395 -11.88 4.28 18.29
CA LEU A 395 -11.10 5.37 17.70
C LEU A 395 -12.05 6.47 17.22
N ALA A 396 -11.82 7.70 17.62
CA ALA A 396 -12.59 8.83 17.13
C ALA A 396 -12.41 9.02 15.62
N SER A 397 -13.49 9.38 14.94
CA SER A 397 -13.43 9.84 13.55
C SER A 397 -12.66 11.17 13.51
N VAL A 398 -11.67 11.28 12.61
CA VAL A 398 -10.79 12.47 12.51
C VAL A 398 -11.32 13.47 11.52
#